data_AF-A0A3M0I0I0-F1
#
_entry.id   AF-A0A3M0I0I0-F1
#
_cell.length_a   1.000
_cell.length_b   1.000
_cell.length_c   1.000
_cell.angle_alpha   90.00
_cell.angle_beta   90.00
_cell.angle_gamma   90.00
#
_symmetry.space_group_name_H-M   'P 1'
#
loop_
_entity.id
_entity.type
_entity.pdbx_description
1 polymer ?
#
loop_
_entity_poly.entity_id
_entity_poly.type
_entity_poly.pdbx_seq_one_letter_code
_entity_poly.pdbx_strand_id
1 'polypeptide(L)'
;MRKVWVIGGAAAGLGLSFVMLLVVGVYMAAGNLTNGVGAGSVGLAKGAVPAAYKPLVQQWGNLCSAINPALLAAQLYQESGWDPNVVSVADARGIAQFIPSTWASHGIDGNGDGKRDIWDPDDAIPSAASYDCELAKYVKDVPGDTTDNMLAAYNAGAYRVITAGGVPAIRETQNYVKTIRTLEKSFAAPVSRVDPTRQAAGAIAFAQEKLGTPYLWGGNGTADQGGRFDCSGLTKAAYENVGITLPRVANDQYNAGPHPARDELLPGDLVFFSDDLTDSRAIRHVGIYVGGGYMIDAPRTGAVIRFDPVDTPDYFGATRVTADGAKALPTAV
;
A
#
# COMPACT_ATOMS: atom_id res chain seq x y z
N MET A 1 -59.74 -40.87 -7.00
CA MET A 1 -58.83 -40.01 -7.79
C MET A 1 -57.90 -39.27 -6.82
N ARG A 2 -56.65 -39.70 -6.66
CA ARG A 2 -55.69 -39.12 -5.70
C ARG A 2 -54.83 -38.06 -6.42
N LYS A 3 -54.88 -36.82 -5.95
CA LYS A 3 -53.97 -35.73 -6.36
C LYS A 3 -52.71 -35.80 -5.50
N VAL A 4 -51.55 -36.01 -6.11
CA VAL A 4 -50.24 -35.88 -5.46
C VAL A 4 -49.71 -34.47 -5.77
N TRP A 5 -49.37 -33.73 -4.72
CA TRP A 5 -48.74 -32.42 -4.81
C TRP A 5 -47.26 -32.57 -5.14
N VAL A 6 -46.80 -31.91 -6.20
CA VAL A 6 -45.37 -31.71 -6.48
C VAL A 6 -44.99 -30.37 -5.84
N ILE A 7 -44.32 -30.41 -4.70
CA ILE A 7 -43.57 -29.28 -4.14
C ILE A 7 -42.10 -29.64 -4.29
N GLY A 8 -41.39 -28.97 -5.19
CA GLY A 8 -39.98 -29.21 -5.43
C GLY A 8 -39.50 -28.52 -6.70
N GLY A 9 -39.45 -27.19 -6.70
CA GLY A 9 -39.00 -26.45 -7.89
C GLY A 9 -38.69 -24.96 -7.73
N ALA A 10 -38.72 -24.40 -6.52
CA ALA A 10 -38.46 -22.96 -6.33
C ALA A 10 -37.02 -22.63 -5.88
N ALA A 11 -36.30 -23.57 -5.28
CA ALA A 11 -34.95 -23.30 -4.75
C ALA A 11 -33.82 -23.39 -5.79
N ALA A 12 -33.99 -24.18 -6.86
CA ALA A 12 -32.96 -24.35 -7.90
C ALA A 12 -32.97 -23.22 -8.96
N GLY A 13 -34.09 -22.51 -9.13
CA GLY A 13 -34.24 -21.46 -10.14
C GLY A 13 -33.56 -20.13 -9.78
N LEU A 14 -33.44 -19.80 -8.49
CA LEU A 14 -32.82 -18.56 -8.00
C LEU A 14 -31.28 -18.64 -7.97
N GLY A 15 -30.70 -19.84 -7.78
CA GLY A 15 -29.25 -20.04 -7.80
C GLY A 15 -28.64 -19.95 -9.21
N LEU A 16 -29.36 -20.42 -10.23
CA LEU A 16 -28.88 -20.39 -11.63
C LEU A 16 -29.05 -19.04 -12.32
N SER A 17 -30.05 -18.24 -11.91
CA SER A 17 -30.28 -16.90 -12.46
C SER A 17 -29.31 -15.85 -11.91
N PHE A 18 -28.79 -16.03 -10.69
CA PHE A 18 -27.73 -15.18 -10.12
C PHE A 18 -26.37 -15.40 -10.82
N VAL A 19 -26.07 -16.64 -11.24
CA VAL A 19 -24.82 -16.98 -11.96
C VAL A 19 -24.85 -16.50 -13.41
N MET A 20 -26.00 -16.49 -14.09
CA MET A 20 -26.09 -15.99 -15.48
C MET A 20 -26.01 -14.45 -15.60
N LEU A 21 -26.52 -13.70 -14.61
CA LEU A 21 -26.44 -12.23 -14.60
C LEU A 21 -24.99 -11.72 -14.44
N LEU A 22 -24.13 -12.50 -13.79
CA LEU A 22 -22.69 -12.19 -13.67
C LEU A 22 -21.92 -12.39 -14.99
N VAL A 23 -22.39 -13.26 -15.89
CA VAL A 23 -21.68 -13.55 -17.16
C VAL A 23 -22.08 -12.58 -18.28
N VAL A 24 -23.32 -12.08 -18.30
CA VAL A 24 -23.81 -11.18 -19.36
C VAL A 24 -23.41 -9.71 -19.13
N GLY A 25 -23.27 -9.28 -17.88
CA GLY A 25 -22.84 -7.91 -17.55
C GLY A 25 -21.42 -7.56 -18.03
N VAL A 26 -20.58 -8.57 -18.31
CA VAL A 26 -19.19 -8.41 -18.76
C VAL A 26 -19.10 -8.06 -20.25
N TYR A 27 -20.11 -8.37 -21.07
CA TYR A 27 -19.98 -8.25 -22.53
C TYR A 27 -20.38 -6.89 -23.12
N MET A 28 -21.13 -6.05 -22.38
CA MET A 28 -21.65 -4.77 -22.91
C MET A 28 -20.72 -3.56 -22.67
N ALA A 29 -19.69 -3.67 -21.83
CA ALA A 29 -18.81 -2.56 -21.47
C ALA A 29 -17.60 -2.36 -22.41
N ALA A 30 -17.42 -3.23 -23.42
CA ALA A 30 -16.30 -3.16 -24.36
C ALA A 30 -16.44 -2.07 -25.45
N GLY A 31 -17.55 -1.31 -25.46
CA GLY A 31 -17.91 -0.44 -26.59
C GLY A 31 -17.43 1.02 -26.55
N ASN A 32 -16.86 1.54 -25.45
CA ASN A 32 -16.71 3.00 -25.28
C ASN A 32 -15.31 3.50 -24.81
N LEU A 33 -14.23 2.80 -25.15
CA LEU A 33 -12.86 3.23 -24.84
C LEU A 33 -12.15 3.93 -26.02
N THR A 34 -12.81 4.90 -26.64
CA THR A 34 -12.16 5.87 -27.52
C THR A 34 -12.38 7.27 -26.98
N ASN A 35 -11.56 7.68 -26.01
CA ASN A 35 -11.06 9.06 -25.86
C ASN A 35 -9.95 9.10 -24.79
N GLY A 36 -8.77 9.53 -25.22
CA GLY A 36 -7.52 9.45 -24.47
C GLY A 36 -7.40 10.44 -23.30
N VAL A 37 -6.53 10.09 -22.36
CA VAL A 37 -6.12 10.92 -21.22
C VAL A 37 -4.61 11.10 -21.30
N GLY A 38 -4.17 12.36 -21.32
CA GLY A 38 -2.77 12.76 -21.54
C GLY A 38 -1.81 12.31 -20.44
N ALA A 39 -0.56 12.11 -20.82
CA ALA A 39 0.57 11.91 -19.91
C ALA A 39 0.80 13.15 -19.03
N GLY A 40 1.04 12.99 -17.72
CA GLY A 40 1.76 14.01 -16.97
C GLY A 40 1.52 14.18 -15.47
N SER A 41 0.53 13.53 -14.83
CA SER A 41 0.34 13.64 -13.37
C SER A 41 0.17 12.27 -12.73
N VAL A 42 1.11 11.88 -11.87
CA VAL A 42 0.96 10.68 -11.03
C VAL A 42 -0.03 11.03 -9.92
N GLY A 43 -1.23 10.45 -9.97
CA GLY A 43 -2.21 10.59 -8.89
C GLY A 43 -1.71 9.86 -7.64
N LEU A 44 -2.07 10.35 -6.44
CA LEU A 44 -1.82 9.64 -5.19
C LEU A 44 -2.86 8.53 -4.98
N ALA A 45 -2.41 7.33 -4.63
CA ALA A 45 -3.27 6.26 -4.18
C ALA A 45 -4.10 6.72 -2.97
N LYS A 46 -5.36 6.27 -2.92
CA LYS A 46 -6.23 6.59 -1.80
C LYS A 46 -5.61 6.03 -0.51
N GLY A 47 -5.57 6.82 0.56
CA GLY A 47 -4.99 6.43 1.84
C GLY A 47 -3.46 6.38 1.92
N ALA A 48 -2.73 6.55 0.80
CA ALA A 48 -1.26 6.53 0.81
C ALA A 48 -0.62 7.71 1.56
N VAL A 49 -1.36 8.81 1.69
CA VAL A 49 -0.94 10.03 2.39
C VAL A 49 -2.02 10.37 3.41
N PRO A 50 -1.65 10.68 4.68
CA PRO A 50 -2.60 11.20 5.66
C PRO A 50 -3.38 12.38 5.10
N ALA A 51 -4.69 12.42 5.38
CA ALA A 51 -5.59 13.41 4.76
C ALA A 51 -5.13 14.86 4.96
N ALA A 52 -4.50 15.16 6.10
CA ALA A 52 -3.94 16.47 6.42
C ALA A 52 -2.85 16.92 5.42
N TYR A 53 -2.01 15.99 4.94
CA TYR A 53 -0.83 16.32 4.14
C TYR A 53 -1.04 16.14 2.64
N LYS A 54 -2.11 15.44 2.24
CA LYS A 54 -2.41 15.14 0.83
C LYS A 54 -2.42 16.38 -0.08
N PRO A 55 -3.02 17.53 0.30
CA PRO A 55 -2.99 18.72 -0.55
C PRO A 55 -1.57 19.25 -0.78
N LEU A 56 -0.76 19.30 0.29
CA LEU A 56 0.63 19.75 0.21
C LEU A 56 1.46 18.82 -0.68
N VAL A 57 1.38 17.51 -0.47
CA VAL A 57 2.11 16.53 -1.27
C VAL A 57 1.70 16.58 -2.73
N GLN A 58 0.39 16.73 -3.02
CA GLN A 58 -0.09 16.81 -4.40
C GLN A 58 0.38 18.09 -5.10
N GLN A 59 0.42 19.20 -4.38
CA GLN A 59 0.89 20.48 -4.90
C GLN A 59 2.40 20.47 -5.12
N TRP A 60 3.16 20.20 -4.05
CA TRP A 60 4.60 20.34 -4.02
C TRP A 60 5.34 19.17 -4.65
N GLY A 61 4.72 17.99 -4.70
CA GLY A 61 5.27 16.85 -5.42
C GLY A 61 5.38 17.06 -6.93
N ASN A 62 4.73 18.06 -7.51
CA ASN A 62 4.86 18.41 -8.93
C ASN A 62 5.81 19.58 -9.19
N LEU A 63 6.63 19.99 -8.20
CA LEU A 63 7.44 21.21 -8.29
C LEU A 63 8.53 21.15 -9.37
N CYS A 64 9.11 19.98 -9.63
CA CYS A 64 10.08 19.79 -10.71
C CYS A 64 10.04 18.35 -11.24
N SER A 65 10.65 18.12 -12.40
CA SER A 65 10.63 16.81 -13.08
C SER A 65 11.35 15.69 -12.34
N ALA A 66 12.18 16.00 -11.35
CA ALA A 66 12.89 15.02 -10.53
C ALA A 66 12.02 14.43 -9.42
N ILE A 67 10.85 15.01 -9.15
CA ILE A 67 9.91 14.53 -8.15
C ILE A 67 8.52 14.34 -8.76
N ASN A 68 7.71 13.55 -8.08
CA ASN A 68 6.26 13.47 -8.31
C ASN A 68 5.58 13.31 -6.93
N PRO A 69 4.24 13.47 -6.82
CA PRO A 69 3.54 13.34 -5.54
C PRO A 69 3.78 12.01 -4.82
N ALA A 70 3.85 10.90 -5.55
CA ALA A 70 4.06 9.59 -4.96
C ALA A 70 5.50 9.43 -4.42
N LEU A 71 6.50 9.99 -5.11
CA LEU A 71 7.89 10.02 -4.67
C LEU A 71 8.06 10.86 -3.41
N LEU A 72 7.52 12.09 -3.41
CA LEU A 72 7.59 12.99 -2.26
C LEU A 72 6.93 12.36 -1.03
N ALA A 73 5.77 11.72 -1.22
CA ALA A 73 5.12 10.98 -0.14
C ALA A 73 5.97 9.80 0.37
N ALA A 74 6.56 9.03 -0.54
CA ALA A 74 7.41 7.88 -0.19
C ALA A 74 8.64 8.33 0.62
N GLN A 75 9.23 9.47 0.27
CA GLN A 75 10.33 10.07 1.00
C GLN A 75 9.90 10.53 2.39
N LEU A 76 8.82 11.30 2.52
CA LEU A 76 8.29 11.75 3.83
C LEU A 76 7.94 10.56 4.74
N TYR A 77 7.39 9.49 4.18
CA TYR A 77 7.14 8.25 4.92
C TYR A 77 8.45 7.58 5.37
N GLN A 78 9.47 7.52 4.50
CA GLN A 78 10.77 6.97 4.86
C GLN A 78 11.49 7.79 5.94
N GLU A 79 11.29 9.11 5.96
CA GLU A 79 11.90 10.00 6.94
C GLU A 79 11.29 9.86 8.33
N SER A 80 9.96 9.87 8.44
CA SER A 80 9.29 9.98 9.75
C SER A 80 8.08 9.07 9.93
N GLY A 81 7.66 8.34 8.90
CA GLY A 81 6.38 7.65 8.92
C GLY A 81 5.19 8.60 9.06
N TRP A 82 5.33 9.85 8.61
CA TRP A 82 4.37 10.96 8.77
C TRP A 82 4.26 11.57 10.17
N ASP A 83 5.14 11.24 11.11
CA ASP A 83 5.15 11.85 12.44
C ASP A 83 5.98 13.16 12.44
N PRO A 84 5.35 14.33 12.64
CA PRO A 84 6.04 15.60 12.62
C PRO A 84 6.88 15.87 13.87
N ASN A 85 6.89 15.00 14.88
CA ASN A 85 7.58 15.24 16.15
C ASN A 85 8.86 14.40 16.31
N VAL A 86 9.30 13.71 15.25
CA VAL A 86 10.45 12.81 15.30
C VAL A 86 11.76 13.60 15.40
N VAL A 87 12.65 13.13 16.28
CA VAL A 87 14.07 13.52 16.34
C VAL A 87 14.93 12.28 16.14
N SER A 88 15.77 12.27 15.11
CA SER A 88 16.75 11.19 14.96
C SER A 88 17.96 11.36 15.86
N VAL A 89 18.77 10.31 15.97
CA VAL A 89 20.08 10.35 16.64
C VAL A 89 21.07 11.34 16.01
N ALA A 90 20.83 11.74 14.76
CA ALA A 90 21.61 12.75 14.04
C ALA A 90 21.04 14.17 14.21
N ASP A 91 20.08 14.36 15.13
CA ASP A 91 19.34 15.61 15.34
C ASP A 91 18.56 16.07 14.09
N ALA A 92 18.17 15.12 13.23
CA ALA A 92 17.25 15.37 12.14
C ALA A 92 15.83 15.47 12.72
N ARG A 93 15.04 16.46 12.28
CA ARG A 93 13.79 16.85 12.96
C ARG A 93 12.63 16.95 11.99
N GLY A 94 11.45 16.67 12.52
CA GLY A 94 10.20 16.92 11.83
C GLY A 94 9.84 15.85 10.81
N ILE A 95 8.74 16.10 10.11
CA ILE A 95 8.13 15.14 9.17
C ILE A 95 9.05 14.78 7.99
N ALA A 96 9.98 15.67 7.66
CA ALA A 96 10.96 15.49 6.60
C ALA A 96 12.40 15.26 7.13
N GLN A 97 12.59 15.11 8.44
CA GLN A 97 13.90 14.89 9.07
C GLN A 97 15.00 15.85 8.57
N PHE A 98 14.71 17.14 8.61
CA PHE A 98 15.73 18.14 8.30
C PHE A 98 16.78 18.21 9.41
N ILE A 99 18.06 18.26 9.03
CA ILE A 99 19.13 18.71 9.94
C ILE A 99 18.97 20.23 10.14
N PRO A 100 19.10 20.77 11.38
CA PRO A 100 18.89 22.20 11.65
C PRO A 100 19.70 23.17 10.78
N SER A 101 20.94 22.81 10.40
CA SER A 101 21.75 23.62 9.50
C SER A 101 21.21 23.65 8.07
N THR A 102 20.69 22.52 7.59
CA THR A 102 19.99 22.43 6.30
C THR A 102 18.70 23.24 6.35
N TRP A 103 17.91 23.11 7.41
CA TRP A 103 16.68 23.90 7.60
C TRP A 103 16.96 25.41 7.59
N ALA A 104 17.99 25.86 8.29
CA ALA A 104 18.35 27.28 8.33
C ALA A 104 18.61 27.86 6.93
N SER A 105 19.12 27.04 6.01
CA SER A 105 19.49 27.44 4.65
C SER A 105 18.37 27.23 3.63
N HIS A 106 17.61 26.14 3.74
CA HIS A 106 16.67 25.67 2.71
C HIS A 106 15.20 25.66 3.17
N GLY A 107 14.93 25.84 4.47
CA GLY A 107 13.58 25.96 4.98
C GLY A 107 12.86 27.17 4.36
N ILE A 108 11.61 26.98 3.97
CA ILE A 108 10.71 27.99 3.44
C ILE A 108 9.47 28.13 4.32
N ASP A 109 8.86 29.31 4.28
CA ASP A 109 7.55 29.60 4.87
C ASP A 109 6.49 29.14 3.86
N GLY A 110 6.03 27.91 4.03
CA GLY A 110 5.21 27.19 3.06
C GLY A 110 3.74 27.61 3.10
N ASN A 111 3.24 28.00 4.28
CA ASN A 111 1.87 28.50 4.46
C ASN A 111 1.75 30.04 4.46
N GLY A 112 2.87 30.76 4.48
CA GLY A 112 2.90 32.23 4.44
C GLY A 112 2.53 32.88 5.77
N ASP A 113 2.71 32.19 6.90
CA ASP A 113 2.39 32.70 8.23
C ASP A 113 3.46 33.65 8.81
N GLY A 114 4.57 33.83 8.10
CA GLY A 114 5.70 34.67 8.47
C GLY A 114 6.77 33.95 9.29
N LYS A 115 6.66 32.64 9.48
CA LYS A 115 7.65 31.81 10.18
C LYS A 115 8.16 30.69 9.28
N ARG A 116 9.29 30.13 9.69
CA ARG A 116 9.88 28.94 9.07
C ARG A 116 10.10 27.92 10.18
N ASP A 117 9.10 27.12 10.45
CA ASP A 117 9.11 26.14 11.53
C ASP A 117 9.37 24.72 11.01
N ILE A 118 10.48 24.13 11.46
CA ILE A 118 10.88 22.77 11.10
C ILE A 118 9.88 21.70 11.57
N TRP A 119 9.08 22.03 12.59
CA TRP A 119 8.07 21.16 13.18
C TRP A 119 6.70 21.28 12.52
N ASP A 120 6.48 22.35 11.74
CA ASP A 120 5.22 22.57 11.04
C ASP A 120 5.25 21.83 9.70
N PRO A 121 4.39 20.82 9.48
CA PRO A 121 4.28 20.14 8.19
C PRO A 121 3.97 21.08 7.03
N ASP A 122 3.25 22.18 7.28
CA ASP A 122 2.92 23.18 6.27
C ASP A 122 4.14 23.95 5.77
N ASP A 123 5.25 23.98 6.53
CA ASP A 123 6.54 24.51 6.10
C ASP A 123 7.49 23.40 5.66
N ALA A 124 7.52 22.29 6.40
CA ALA A 124 8.48 21.22 6.22
C ALA A 124 8.27 20.42 4.93
N ILE A 125 7.01 20.16 4.53
CA ILE A 125 6.72 19.43 3.29
C ILE A 125 7.09 20.27 2.05
N PRO A 126 6.69 21.55 1.94
CA PRO A 126 7.16 22.42 0.85
C PRO A 126 8.68 22.59 0.82
N SER A 127 9.32 22.69 1.99
CA SER A 127 10.77 22.77 2.11
C SER A 127 11.46 21.50 1.59
N ALA A 128 10.94 20.31 1.90
CA ALA A 128 11.46 19.05 1.41
C ALA A 128 11.44 18.99 -0.12
N ALA A 129 10.27 19.24 -0.73
CA ALA A 129 10.12 19.26 -2.18
C ALA A 129 11.02 20.30 -2.86
N SER A 130 11.13 21.49 -2.27
CA SER A 130 12.00 22.57 -2.80
C SER A 130 13.47 22.18 -2.72
N TYR A 131 13.89 21.57 -1.61
CA TYR A 131 15.24 21.09 -1.41
C TYR A 131 15.58 19.93 -2.34
N ASP A 132 14.67 18.97 -2.55
CA ASP A 132 14.84 17.89 -3.55
C ASP A 132 15.06 18.47 -4.95
N CYS A 133 14.28 19.48 -5.34
CA CYS A 133 14.44 20.15 -6.63
C CYS A 133 15.76 20.94 -6.73
N GLU A 134 16.31 21.41 -5.62
CA GLU A 134 17.63 22.03 -5.57
C GLU A 134 18.75 20.99 -5.67
N LEU A 135 18.64 19.89 -4.93
CA LEU A 135 19.57 18.76 -4.99
C LEU A 135 19.62 18.16 -6.39
N ALA A 136 18.47 18.00 -7.06
CA ALA A 136 18.38 17.56 -8.45
C ALA A 136 19.18 18.48 -9.40
N LYS A 137 19.23 19.79 -9.13
CA LYS A 137 20.06 20.72 -9.91
C LYS A 137 21.55 20.54 -9.60
N TYR A 138 21.92 20.30 -8.35
CA TYR A 138 23.32 20.04 -7.98
C TYR A 138 23.88 18.78 -8.61
N VAL A 139 23.06 17.73 -8.74
CA VAL A 139 23.47 16.44 -9.30
C VAL A 139 23.11 16.27 -10.77
N LYS A 140 22.66 17.33 -11.47
CA LYS A 140 22.17 17.24 -12.85
C LYS A 140 23.20 16.70 -13.85
N ASP A 141 24.48 16.95 -13.60
CA ASP A 141 25.59 16.52 -14.46
C ASP A 141 26.21 15.20 -13.99
N VAL A 142 25.69 14.62 -12.90
CA VAL A 142 26.12 13.33 -12.38
C VAL A 142 25.45 12.23 -13.21
N PRO A 143 26.19 11.24 -13.74
CA PRO A 143 25.63 10.13 -14.50
C PRO A 143 24.55 9.35 -13.72
N GLY A 144 23.61 8.74 -14.45
CA GLY A 144 22.54 7.91 -13.87
C GLY A 144 21.18 8.59 -13.85
N ASP A 145 20.26 8.02 -13.08
CA ASP A 145 18.92 8.59 -12.89
C ASP A 145 18.99 9.80 -11.96
N THR A 146 18.45 10.94 -12.41
CA THR A 146 18.50 12.20 -11.64
C THR A 146 17.72 12.11 -10.33
N THR A 147 16.62 11.35 -10.29
CA THR A 147 15.82 11.14 -9.08
C THR A 147 16.61 10.33 -8.06
N ASP A 148 17.26 9.24 -8.50
CA ASP A 148 18.06 8.39 -7.62
C ASP A 148 19.27 9.16 -7.05
N ASN A 149 19.94 9.96 -7.88
CA ASN A 149 21.04 10.83 -7.46
C ASN A 149 20.57 11.94 -6.49
N MET A 150 19.37 12.49 -6.72
CA MET A 150 18.76 13.49 -5.84
C MET A 150 18.44 12.90 -4.45
N LEU A 151 17.79 11.74 -4.41
CA LEU A 151 17.49 11.04 -3.15
C LEU A 151 18.77 10.66 -2.39
N ALA A 152 19.80 10.20 -3.12
CA ALA A 152 21.10 9.94 -2.54
C ALA A 152 21.75 11.21 -1.96
N ALA A 153 21.55 12.36 -2.62
CA ALA A 153 22.06 13.64 -2.16
C ALA A 153 21.31 14.17 -0.94
N TYR A 154 20.02 13.83 -0.79
CA TYR A 154 19.24 14.14 0.40
C TYR A 154 19.79 13.39 1.62
N ASN A 155 20.04 12.09 1.48
CA ASN A 155 20.53 11.23 2.57
C ASN A 155 22.03 11.43 2.88
N ALA A 156 22.90 11.51 1.87
CA ALA A 156 24.36 11.49 2.03
C ALA A 156 25.06 12.83 1.73
N GLY A 157 24.32 13.82 1.24
CA GLY A 157 24.84 15.10 0.76
C GLY A 157 25.32 15.07 -0.69
N ALA A 158 25.03 16.13 -1.44
CA ALA A 158 25.33 16.25 -2.88
C ALA A 158 26.82 16.06 -3.21
N TYR A 159 27.74 16.54 -2.37
CA TYR A 159 29.17 16.38 -2.61
C TYR A 159 29.60 14.90 -2.74
N ARG A 160 29.03 14.00 -1.92
CA ARG A 160 29.34 12.57 -2.00
C ARG A 160 28.81 11.93 -3.27
N VAL A 161 27.62 12.34 -3.72
CA VAL A 161 27.03 11.88 -5.00
C VAL A 161 27.86 12.35 -6.19
N ILE A 162 28.25 13.62 -6.19
CA ILE A 162 29.07 14.23 -7.26
C ILE A 162 30.44 13.54 -7.35
N THR A 163 31.13 13.37 -6.22
CA THR A 163 32.46 12.75 -6.18
C THR A 163 32.42 11.25 -6.51
N ALA A 164 31.32 10.56 -6.18
CA ALA A 164 31.12 9.16 -6.55
C ALA A 164 30.69 8.96 -8.01
N GLY A 165 30.21 10.01 -8.70
CA GLY A 165 29.67 9.90 -10.05
C GLY A 165 28.32 9.20 -10.13
N GLY A 166 27.54 9.22 -9.04
CA GLY A 166 26.22 8.59 -8.93
C GLY A 166 25.85 8.29 -7.48
N VAL A 167 24.87 7.42 -7.25
CA VAL A 167 24.54 6.92 -5.90
C VAL A 167 25.80 6.30 -5.26
N PRO A 168 26.31 6.85 -4.14
CA PRO A 168 27.57 6.39 -3.57
C PRO A 168 27.46 4.96 -3.02
N ALA A 169 28.59 4.26 -2.93
CA ALA A 169 28.68 2.91 -2.35
C ALA A 169 28.57 2.91 -0.81
N ILE A 170 27.56 3.63 -0.29
CA ILE A 170 27.18 3.70 1.12
C ILE A 170 25.90 2.88 1.26
N ARG A 171 25.96 1.79 2.03
CA ARG A 171 24.85 0.83 2.14
C ARG A 171 23.53 1.50 2.58
N GLU A 172 23.62 2.44 3.52
CA GLU A 172 22.47 3.20 4.01
C GLU A 172 21.82 4.00 2.88
N THR A 173 22.60 4.76 2.11
CA THR A 173 22.12 5.58 0.99
C THR A 173 21.55 4.73 -0.15
N GLN A 174 22.18 3.61 -0.49
CA GLN A 174 21.64 2.69 -1.49
C GLN A 174 20.29 2.11 -1.07
N ASN A 175 20.16 1.74 0.21
CA ASN A 175 18.90 1.27 0.77
C ASN A 175 17.84 2.38 0.78
N TYR A 176 18.22 3.59 1.17
CA TYR A 176 17.33 4.76 1.19
C TYR A 176 16.70 5.02 -0.18
N VAL A 177 17.53 5.13 -1.24
CA VAL A 177 17.06 5.31 -2.62
C VAL A 177 16.15 4.15 -3.03
N LYS A 178 16.59 2.91 -2.82
CA LYS A 178 15.82 1.72 -3.21
C LYS A 178 14.45 1.67 -2.52
N THR A 179 14.39 1.96 -1.22
CA THR A 179 13.15 1.92 -0.45
C THR A 179 12.16 2.97 -0.95
N ILE A 180 12.60 4.21 -1.16
CA ILE A 180 11.73 5.30 -1.62
C ILE A 180 11.19 5.01 -3.02
N ARG A 181 12.04 4.58 -3.96
CA ARG A 181 11.61 4.24 -5.34
C ARG A 181 10.65 3.05 -5.38
N THR A 182 10.70 2.23 -4.35
CA THR A 182 9.77 1.11 -4.20
C THR A 182 8.44 1.58 -3.62
N LEU A 183 8.46 2.37 -2.53
CA LEU A 183 7.26 2.95 -1.90
C LEU A 183 6.50 3.87 -2.85
N GLU A 184 7.21 4.64 -3.68
CA GLU A 184 6.63 5.50 -4.72
C GLU A 184 5.64 4.75 -5.60
N LYS A 185 5.97 3.51 -6.01
CA LYS A 185 5.07 2.69 -6.84
C LYS A 185 3.77 2.36 -6.11
N SER A 186 3.84 2.10 -4.80
CA SER A 186 2.66 1.82 -3.96
C SER A 186 1.84 3.07 -3.68
N PHE A 187 2.48 4.24 -3.68
CA PHE A 187 1.83 5.53 -3.42
C PHE A 187 1.19 6.14 -4.67
N ALA A 188 1.50 5.63 -5.86
CA ALA A 188 0.86 6.01 -7.11
C ALA A 188 -0.54 5.37 -7.28
N ALA A 189 -1.53 6.16 -7.69
CA ALA A 189 -2.87 5.70 -7.98
C ALA A 189 -2.86 4.72 -9.18
N PRO A 190 -3.57 3.58 -9.09
CA PRO A 190 -3.69 2.67 -10.22
C PRO A 190 -4.49 3.32 -11.36
N VAL A 191 -3.96 3.24 -12.58
CA VAL A 191 -4.53 3.87 -13.79
C VAL A 191 -5.66 3.06 -14.45
N SER A 192 -6.15 1.98 -13.85
CA SER A 192 -7.25 1.17 -14.39
C SER A 192 -8.05 0.41 -13.33
N ARG A 193 -9.33 0.11 -13.65
CA ARG A 193 -10.18 -0.81 -12.87
C ARG A 193 -9.69 -2.23 -13.14
N VAL A 194 -9.16 -2.90 -12.13
CA VAL A 194 -8.45 -4.18 -12.27
C VAL A 194 -9.40 -5.32 -11.97
N ASP A 195 -9.88 -6.05 -12.97
CA ASP A 195 -10.57 -7.33 -12.73
C ASP A 195 -9.70 -8.27 -11.87
N PRO A 196 -10.29 -9.18 -11.06
CA PRO A 196 -9.51 -10.10 -10.24
C PRO A 196 -8.44 -10.78 -11.08
N THR A 197 -7.17 -10.54 -10.74
CA THR A 197 -6.05 -11.14 -11.48
C THR A 197 -6.11 -12.66 -11.31
N ARG A 198 -5.52 -13.42 -12.24
CA ARG A 198 -5.40 -14.89 -12.09
C ARG A 198 -4.81 -15.29 -10.73
N GLN A 199 -3.92 -14.45 -10.19
CA GLN A 199 -3.30 -14.64 -8.88
C GLN A 199 -4.32 -14.41 -7.75
N ALA A 200 -5.14 -13.36 -7.80
CA ALA A 200 -6.22 -13.15 -6.84
C ALA A 200 -7.20 -14.32 -6.80
N ALA A 201 -7.62 -14.83 -7.96
CA ALA A 201 -8.48 -16.00 -8.05
C ALA A 201 -7.84 -17.26 -7.45
N GLY A 202 -6.54 -17.49 -7.70
CA GLY A 202 -5.81 -18.62 -7.12
C GLY A 202 -5.62 -18.52 -5.61
N ALA A 203 -5.35 -17.32 -5.08
CA ALA A 203 -5.24 -17.09 -3.64
C ALA A 203 -6.57 -17.35 -2.93
N ILE A 204 -7.69 -16.88 -3.51
CA ILE A 204 -9.04 -17.18 -2.99
C ILE A 204 -9.30 -18.69 -3.02
N ALA A 205 -8.99 -19.38 -4.13
CA ALA A 205 -9.19 -20.82 -4.25
C ALA A 205 -8.41 -21.58 -3.18
N PHE A 206 -7.15 -21.22 -2.93
CA PHE A 206 -6.36 -21.79 -1.85
C PHE A 206 -7.03 -21.59 -0.49
N ALA A 207 -7.50 -20.38 -0.18
CA ALA A 207 -8.15 -20.08 1.09
C ALA A 207 -9.48 -20.84 1.25
N GLN A 208 -10.24 -21.02 0.17
CA GLN A 208 -11.46 -21.84 0.16
C GLN A 208 -11.17 -23.31 0.49
N GLU A 209 -10.07 -23.87 0.00
CA GLU A 209 -9.65 -25.24 0.37
C GLU A 209 -9.33 -25.41 1.86
N LYS A 210 -9.05 -24.31 2.58
CA LYS A 210 -8.72 -24.35 4.01
C LYS A 210 -9.92 -24.10 4.91
N LEU A 211 -11.11 -23.84 4.36
CA LEU A 211 -12.34 -23.68 5.14
C LEU A 211 -12.55 -24.85 6.11
N GLY A 212 -12.95 -24.54 7.35
CA GLY A 212 -13.14 -25.52 8.42
C GLY A 212 -11.85 -25.92 9.15
N THR A 213 -10.67 -25.51 8.69
CA THR A 213 -9.41 -25.79 9.38
C THR A 213 -9.34 -24.99 10.69
N PRO A 214 -9.04 -25.61 11.85
CA PRO A 214 -8.91 -24.91 13.12
C PRO A 214 -7.77 -23.89 13.12
N TYR A 215 -8.02 -22.73 13.72
CA TYR A 215 -7.01 -21.70 13.93
C TYR A 215 -5.84 -22.21 14.78
N LEU A 216 -4.63 -21.77 14.45
CA LEU A 216 -3.43 -21.96 15.25
C LEU A 216 -2.65 -20.65 15.33
N TRP A 217 -2.47 -20.12 16.54
CA TRP A 217 -1.63 -18.93 16.77
C TRP A 217 -0.20 -19.19 16.30
N GLY A 218 0.33 -18.33 15.44
CA GLY A 218 1.64 -18.54 14.80
C GLY A 218 1.62 -19.52 13.62
N GLY A 219 0.46 -20.09 13.26
CA GLY A 219 0.31 -21.10 12.22
C GLY A 219 0.59 -20.56 10.80
N ASN A 220 1.40 -21.30 10.04
CA ASN A 220 1.78 -21.06 8.65
C ASN A 220 1.29 -22.15 7.69
N GLY A 221 0.52 -23.14 8.18
CA GLY A 221 0.01 -24.25 7.38
C GLY A 221 1.01 -25.37 7.11
N THR A 222 2.08 -25.47 7.87
CA THR A 222 3.07 -26.55 7.69
C THR A 222 2.51 -27.90 8.16
N ALA A 223 3.14 -29.00 7.70
CA ALA A 223 2.68 -30.36 8.05
C ALA A 223 2.77 -30.64 9.56
N ASP A 224 3.83 -30.17 10.22
CA ASP A 224 4.01 -30.26 11.68
C ASP A 224 2.98 -29.42 12.45
N GLN A 225 2.43 -28.38 11.84
CA GLN A 225 1.34 -27.59 12.38
C GLN A 225 -0.04 -28.21 12.13
N GLY A 226 -0.09 -29.36 11.43
CA GLY A 226 -1.33 -30.01 11.01
C GLY A 226 -2.09 -29.22 9.94
N GLY A 227 -1.37 -28.44 9.11
CA GLY A 227 -1.98 -27.62 8.07
C GLY A 227 -2.81 -26.43 8.61
N ARG A 228 -2.59 -26.02 9.87
CA ARG A 228 -3.34 -24.95 10.52
C ARG A 228 -2.67 -23.58 10.37
N PHE A 229 -3.48 -22.53 10.42
CA PHE A 229 -3.07 -21.15 10.14
C PHE A 229 -3.56 -20.20 11.23
N ASP A 230 -2.86 -19.07 11.41
CA ASP A 230 -3.48 -17.84 11.89
C ASP A 230 -3.85 -16.91 10.72
N CYS A 231 -4.38 -15.71 11.03
CA CYS A 231 -4.92 -14.78 10.05
C CYS A 231 -3.90 -14.43 8.96
N SER A 232 -2.74 -13.89 9.34
CA SER A 232 -1.70 -13.50 8.39
C SER A 232 -0.93 -14.70 7.84
N GLY A 233 -0.90 -15.84 8.53
CA GLY A 233 -0.38 -17.10 8.01
C GLY A 233 -1.21 -17.66 6.85
N LEU A 234 -2.54 -17.57 6.93
CA LEU A 234 -3.46 -17.99 5.86
C LEU A 234 -3.28 -17.14 4.60
N THR A 235 -3.31 -15.82 4.75
CA THR A 235 -3.13 -14.88 3.63
C THR A 235 -1.77 -15.04 2.98
N LYS A 236 -0.71 -15.18 3.79
CA LYS A 236 0.65 -15.45 3.30
C LYS A 236 0.68 -16.72 2.45
N ALA A 237 0.17 -17.84 2.95
CA ALA A 237 0.19 -19.10 2.23
C ALA A 237 -0.67 -19.06 0.95
N ALA A 238 -1.81 -18.37 0.98
CA ALA A 238 -2.68 -18.20 -0.18
C ALA A 238 -1.98 -17.44 -1.31
N TYR A 239 -1.29 -16.35 -0.98
CA TYR A 239 -0.56 -15.56 -1.97
C TYR A 239 0.75 -16.23 -2.42
N GLU A 240 1.41 -16.97 -1.54
CA GLU A 240 2.60 -17.75 -1.87
C GLU A 240 2.27 -18.85 -2.89
N ASN A 241 1.08 -19.46 -2.80
CA ASN A 241 0.58 -20.45 -3.77
C ASN A 241 0.51 -19.88 -5.21
N VAL A 242 0.34 -18.57 -5.36
CA VAL A 242 0.27 -17.87 -6.65
C VAL A 242 1.52 -17.05 -6.96
N GLY A 243 2.63 -17.35 -6.26
CA GLY A 243 3.95 -16.78 -6.51
C GLY A 243 4.17 -15.38 -5.94
N ILE A 244 3.38 -14.95 -4.96
CA ILE A 244 3.54 -13.65 -4.27
C ILE A 244 3.89 -13.90 -2.80
N THR A 245 5.09 -13.52 -2.39
CA THR A 245 5.53 -13.69 -1.00
C THR A 245 5.10 -12.48 -0.16
N LEU A 246 4.16 -12.69 0.75
CA LEU A 246 3.76 -11.69 1.73
C LEU A 246 4.61 -11.76 3.02
N PRO A 247 4.77 -10.64 3.74
CA PRO A 247 5.30 -10.64 5.11
C PRO A 247 4.47 -11.52 6.06
N ARG A 248 5.06 -11.90 7.19
CA ARG A 248 4.43 -12.82 8.14
C ARG A 248 3.31 -12.19 8.96
N VAL A 249 3.42 -10.91 9.32
CA VAL A 249 2.51 -10.23 10.26
C VAL A 249 1.51 -9.36 9.50
N ALA A 250 0.28 -9.26 10.04
CA ALA A 250 -0.85 -8.63 9.35
C ALA A 250 -0.63 -7.14 9.06
N ASN A 251 -0.07 -6.39 10.01
CA ASN A 251 0.27 -4.98 9.85
C ASN A 251 1.29 -4.74 8.70
N ASP A 252 2.27 -5.63 8.51
CA ASP A 252 3.20 -5.52 7.38
C ASP A 252 2.51 -5.84 6.06
N GLN A 253 1.64 -6.86 6.04
CA GLN A 253 0.87 -7.22 4.84
C GLN A 253 -0.02 -6.09 4.33
N TYR A 254 -0.44 -5.18 5.21
CA TYR A 254 -1.16 -3.96 4.81
C TYR A 254 -0.37 -3.19 3.76
N ASN A 255 0.95 -3.15 3.82
CA ASN A 255 1.77 -2.35 2.90
C ASN A 255 2.06 -3.05 1.55
N ALA A 256 1.46 -4.23 1.27
CA ALA A 256 1.79 -5.07 0.12
C ALA A 256 1.20 -4.60 -1.23
N GLY A 257 0.74 -3.35 -1.31
CA GLY A 257 0.21 -2.73 -2.52
C GLY A 257 -0.70 -1.53 -2.23
N PRO A 258 -1.46 -1.05 -3.23
CA PRO A 258 -2.37 0.08 -3.07
C PRO A 258 -3.52 -0.20 -2.11
N HIS A 259 -4.09 0.84 -1.50
CA HIS A 259 -5.20 0.70 -0.54
C HIS A 259 -6.55 1.11 -1.16
N PRO A 260 -7.30 0.16 -1.76
CA PRO A 260 -8.61 0.47 -2.32
C PRO A 260 -9.59 0.91 -1.23
N ALA A 261 -10.49 1.81 -1.60
CA ALA A 261 -11.64 2.12 -0.76
C ALA A 261 -12.54 0.90 -0.58
N ARG A 262 -13.40 0.98 0.44
CA ARG A 262 -14.37 -0.07 0.74
C ARG A 262 -15.34 -0.37 -0.41
N ASP A 263 -15.73 0.63 -1.19
CA ASP A 263 -16.56 0.52 -2.39
C ASP A 263 -15.79 0.17 -3.66
N GLU A 264 -14.46 0.14 -3.58
CA GLU A 264 -13.54 -0.23 -4.66
C GLU A 264 -12.94 -1.63 -4.45
N LEU A 265 -13.37 -2.35 -3.40
CA LEU A 265 -12.89 -3.68 -3.10
C LEU A 265 -13.18 -4.65 -4.23
N LEU A 266 -12.16 -5.40 -4.60
CA LEU A 266 -12.21 -6.44 -5.61
C LEU A 266 -11.79 -7.77 -4.99
N PRO A 267 -12.39 -8.90 -5.39
CA PRO A 267 -11.98 -10.21 -4.90
C PRO A 267 -10.47 -10.39 -5.01
N GLY A 268 -9.85 -10.73 -3.87
CA GLY A 268 -8.42 -10.85 -3.69
C GLY A 268 -7.85 -9.78 -2.76
N ASP A 269 -8.44 -8.58 -2.72
CA ASP A 269 -7.94 -7.54 -1.81
C ASP A 269 -7.90 -8.06 -0.37
N LEU A 270 -6.80 -7.81 0.34
CA LEU A 270 -6.71 -8.10 1.76
C LEU A 270 -7.49 -7.02 2.52
N VAL A 271 -8.25 -7.42 3.53
CA VAL A 271 -9.01 -6.52 4.41
C VAL A 271 -8.49 -6.65 5.84
N PHE A 272 -8.35 -5.51 6.51
CA PHE A 272 -7.63 -5.42 7.78
C PHE A 272 -8.49 -4.81 8.86
N PHE A 273 -8.27 -5.23 10.11
CA PHE A 273 -9.04 -4.79 11.26
C PHE A 273 -8.13 -4.43 12.42
N SER A 274 -8.50 -3.35 13.12
CA SER A 274 -7.70 -2.72 14.15
C SER A 274 -8.59 -2.19 15.28
N ASP A 275 -8.06 -2.19 16.50
CA ASP A 275 -8.71 -1.52 17.64
C ASP A 275 -8.39 -0.01 17.67
N ASP A 276 -7.37 0.43 16.91
CA ASP A 276 -7.06 1.84 16.63
C ASP A 276 -7.10 2.08 15.11
N LEU A 277 -8.14 2.78 14.65
CA LEU A 277 -8.36 3.06 13.23
C LEU A 277 -7.41 4.14 12.66
N THR A 278 -6.56 4.72 13.49
CA THR A 278 -5.60 5.76 13.11
C THR A 278 -4.16 5.27 13.05
N ASP A 279 -3.88 4.07 13.58
CA ASP A 279 -2.54 3.46 13.58
C ASP A 279 -2.55 2.11 12.84
N SER A 280 -1.93 2.04 11.66
CA SER A 280 -1.79 0.79 10.90
C SER A 280 -0.92 -0.25 11.63
N ARG A 281 -0.09 0.17 12.59
CA ARG A 281 0.67 -0.77 13.43
C ARG A 281 -0.20 -1.50 14.46
N ALA A 282 -1.40 -0.99 14.75
CA ALA A 282 -2.37 -1.62 15.63
C ALA A 282 -3.26 -2.68 14.93
N ILE A 283 -3.07 -2.91 13.63
CA ILE A 283 -3.75 -3.97 12.88
C ILE A 283 -3.51 -5.31 13.56
N ARG A 284 -4.61 -5.92 14.02
CA ARG A 284 -4.61 -7.21 14.72
C ARG A 284 -5.14 -8.37 13.89
N HIS A 285 -5.78 -8.08 12.76
CA HIS A 285 -6.45 -9.09 11.95
C HIS A 285 -6.43 -8.78 10.46
N VAL A 286 -6.43 -9.82 9.64
CA VAL A 286 -6.46 -9.75 8.18
C VAL A 286 -7.27 -10.91 7.60
N GLY A 287 -7.99 -10.65 6.50
CA GLY A 287 -8.67 -11.65 5.69
C GLY A 287 -8.57 -11.35 4.20
N ILE A 288 -8.98 -12.31 3.36
CA ILE A 288 -9.01 -12.18 1.89
C ILE A 288 -10.44 -11.85 1.46
N TYR A 289 -10.67 -10.68 0.87
CA TYR A 289 -11.98 -10.29 0.35
C TYR A 289 -12.39 -11.18 -0.82
N VAL A 290 -13.64 -11.66 -0.81
CA VAL A 290 -14.19 -12.56 -1.83
C VAL A 290 -15.38 -11.97 -2.59
N GLY A 291 -15.71 -10.71 -2.34
CA GLY A 291 -16.89 -10.05 -2.92
C GLY A 291 -18.13 -10.11 -2.03
N GLY A 292 -19.16 -9.35 -2.39
CA GLY A 292 -20.45 -9.35 -1.70
C GLY A 292 -20.42 -8.89 -0.24
N GLY A 293 -19.35 -8.20 0.18
CA GLY A 293 -19.16 -7.77 1.58
C GLY A 293 -18.55 -8.83 2.50
N TYR A 294 -18.02 -9.93 1.96
CA TYR A 294 -17.44 -11.04 2.73
C TYR A 294 -15.95 -11.23 2.50
N MET A 295 -15.28 -11.79 3.50
CA MET A 295 -13.89 -12.26 3.44
C MET A 295 -13.79 -13.73 3.84
N ILE A 296 -12.70 -14.39 3.48
CA ILE A 296 -12.23 -15.63 4.12
C ILE A 296 -11.07 -15.29 5.05
N ASP A 297 -11.13 -15.76 6.28
CA ASP A 297 -10.11 -15.47 7.29
C ASP A 297 -9.89 -16.64 8.26
N ALA A 298 -8.81 -16.56 9.04
CA ALA A 298 -8.57 -17.40 10.20
C ALA A 298 -8.74 -16.52 11.46
N PRO A 299 -9.94 -16.46 12.07
CA PRO A 299 -10.34 -15.32 12.90
C PRO A 299 -9.64 -15.25 14.25
N ARG A 300 -9.54 -16.37 14.98
CA ARG A 300 -8.96 -16.43 16.34
C ARG A 300 -8.88 -17.86 16.88
N THR A 301 -8.14 -18.04 17.97
CA THR A 301 -8.10 -19.28 18.75
C THR A 301 -9.50 -19.78 19.10
N GLY A 302 -9.74 -21.08 18.89
CA GLY A 302 -11.02 -21.74 19.14
C GLY A 302 -12.02 -21.63 17.98
N ALA A 303 -11.69 -20.89 16.92
CA ALA A 303 -12.47 -20.83 15.69
C ALA A 303 -11.81 -21.64 14.55
N VAL A 304 -12.55 -21.75 13.45
CA VAL A 304 -12.09 -22.34 12.20
C VAL A 304 -12.03 -21.28 11.11
N ILE A 305 -11.26 -21.53 10.06
CA ILE A 305 -11.26 -20.73 8.83
C ILE A 305 -12.67 -20.75 8.24
N ARG A 306 -13.24 -19.56 7.98
CA ARG A 306 -14.62 -19.42 7.52
C ARG A 306 -14.80 -18.16 6.69
N PHE A 307 -16.03 -17.93 6.25
CA PHE A 307 -16.45 -16.62 5.76
C PHE A 307 -16.92 -15.75 6.92
N ASP A 308 -16.47 -14.51 6.97
CA ASP A 308 -16.95 -13.48 7.89
C ASP A 308 -17.27 -12.19 7.12
N PRO A 309 -18.23 -11.37 7.60
CA PRO A 309 -18.52 -10.08 7.00
C PRO A 309 -17.35 -9.10 7.20
N VAL A 310 -17.13 -8.25 6.21
CA VAL A 310 -16.14 -7.14 6.30
C VAL A 310 -16.72 -5.91 6.99
N ASP A 311 -18.06 -5.78 7.04
CA ASP A 311 -18.73 -4.63 7.63
C ASP A 311 -18.76 -4.70 9.16
N THR A 312 -17.65 -4.31 9.78
CA THR A 312 -17.52 -4.26 11.22
C THR A 312 -16.95 -2.91 11.67
N PRO A 313 -17.26 -2.45 12.89
CA PRO A 313 -16.76 -1.17 13.39
C PRO A 313 -15.23 -1.07 13.48
N ASP A 314 -14.54 -2.21 13.52
CA ASP A 314 -13.09 -2.32 13.57
C ASP A 314 -12.43 -2.45 12.18
N TYR A 315 -13.18 -2.27 11.09
CA TYR A 315 -12.61 -2.23 9.75
C TYR A 315 -11.62 -1.07 9.60
N PHE A 316 -10.34 -1.42 9.40
CA PHE A 316 -9.26 -0.47 9.24
C PHE A 316 -9.11 -0.01 7.79
N GLY A 317 -9.10 -0.97 6.86
CA GLY A 317 -8.86 -0.68 5.45
C GLY A 317 -8.57 -1.93 4.64
N ALA A 318 -8.10 -1.74 3.42
CA ALA A 318 -7.76 -2.83 2.53
C ALA A 318 -6.47 -2.58 1.77
N THR A 319 -5.93 -3.65 1.18
CA THR A 319 -4.74 -3.62 0.33
C THR A 319 -4.95 -4.53 -0.86
N ARG A 320 -4.80 -3.96 -2.06
CA ARG A 320 -4.73 -4.71 -3.30
C ARG A 320 -3.33 -5.26 -3.47
N VAL A 321 -3.17 -6.56 -3.22
CA VAL A 321 -1.86 -7.21 -3.28
C VAL A 321 -1.28 -7.13 -4.68
N THR A 322 -0.04 -6.67 -4.78
CA THR A 322 0.74 -6.66 -6.02
C THR A 322 2.06 -7.41 -5.82
N ALA A 323 2.59 -8.03 -6.88
CA ALA A 323 3.90 -8.69 -6.80
C ALA A 323 5.02 -7.71 -6.42
N ASP A 324 4.97 -6.50 -6.99
CA ASP A 324 5.93 -5.43 -6.70
C ASP A 324 5.80 -4.92 -5.25
N GLY A 325 4.58 -4.66 -4.78
CA GLY A 325 4.31 -4.22 -3.41
C GLY A 325 4.65 -5.29 -2.37
N ALA A 326 4.48 -6.58 -2.68
CA ALA A 326 4.90 -7.65 -1.78
C ALA A 326 6.44 -7.79 -1.72
N LYS A 327 7.12 -7.69 -2.87
CA LYS A 327 8.59 -7.74 -2.97
C LYS A 327 9.28 -6.52 -2.34
N ALA A 328 8.54 -5.41 -2.23
CA ALA A 328 9.00 -4.18 -1.60
C ALA A 328 9.28 -4.34 -0.10
N LEU A 329 8.55 -5.24 0.54
CA LEU A 329 8.53 -5.35 1.98
C LEU A 329 9.63 -6.29 2.46
N PRO A 330 10.26 -6.00 3.61
CA PRO A 330 11.18 -6.94 4.23
C PRO A 330 10.44 -8.26 4.50
N THR A 331 11.01 -9.36 4.01
CA THR A 331 10.37 -10.69 4.07
C THR A 331 10.60 -11.44 5.38
N ALA A 332 11.36 -10.87 6.33
CA ALA A 332 11.59 -11.45 7.65
C ALA A 332 12.07 -10.41 8.69
N VAL A 333 11.51 -10.52 9.89
CA VAL A 333 12.20 -10.39 11.18
C VAL A 333 12.23 -11.78 11.79
#